data_AF-A0A949NXX2-F1
#
_entry.id   AF-A0A949NXX2-F1
#
_cell.length_a   1.000
_cell.length_b   1.000
_cell.length_c   1.000
_cell.angle_alpha   90.00
_cell.angle_beta   90.00
_cell.angle_gamma   90.00
#
_symmetry.space_group_name_H-M   'P 1'
#
loop_
_entity.id
_entity.type
_entity.pdbx_description
1 polymer ?
#
loop_
_entity_poly.entity_id
_entity_poly.type
_entity_poly.pdbx_seq_one_letter_code
_entity_poly.pdbx_strand_id
1 'polypeptide(L)'
;MERAKVLSDIAVKVWEAPKLEKEVLDLYRPNSKGKANYTIDDYPFLSPKSSSYVKEIRKLFDALRKEVLAIDEVVVEEHLKRYIAFKAETNFVDVVPQSKRLRLSLNMPFTEIHDPKEMCEDVSNVGRWGNGDVEIGFSDIKELPYIMNLIRQSFERQMTNEDEE
;
A
#
# COMPACT_ATOMS: atom_id res chain seq x y z
N MET A 1 -35.30 -21.57 -29.77
CA MET A 1 -35.32 -20.15 -29.31
C MET A 1 -36.53 -19.80 -28.45
N GLU A 2 -37.72 -20.33 -28.74
CA GLU A 2 -38.96 -20.01 -28.01
C GLU A 2 -38.94 -20.36 -26.52
N ARG A 3 -38.41 -21.52 -26.15
CA ARG A 3 -38.27 -21.96 -24.75
C ARG A 3 -37.36 -21.07 -23.90
N ALA A 4 -36.29 -20.52 -24.48
CA ALA A 4 -35.39 -19.62 -23.77
C ALA A 4 -36.09 -18.29 -23.43
N LYS A 5 -36.95 -17.82 -24.34
CA LYS A 5 -37.76 -16.60 -24.15
C LYS A 5 -38.76 -16.79 -23.01
N VAL A 6 -39.49 -17.90 -23.02
CA VAL A 6 -40.47 -18.24 -21.97
C VAL A 6 -39.80 -18.33 -20.58
N LEU A 7 -38.62 -18.96 -20.50
CA LEU A 7 -37.90 -19.06 -19.23
C LEU A 7 -37.38 -17.70 -18.75
N SER A 8 -36.91 -16.84 -19.66
CA SER A 8 -36.52 -15.46 -19.33
C SER A 8 -37.70 -14.67 -18.77
N ASP A 9 -38.88 -14.78 -19.38
CA ASP A 9 -40.07 -14.06 -18.94
C ASP A 9 -40.57 -14.54 -17.56
N ILE A 10 -40.39 -15.83 -17.25
CA ILE A 10 -40.70 -16.40 -15.93
C ILE A 10 -39.67 -15.92 -14.89
N ALA A 11 -38.39 -15.92 -15.24
CA ALA A 11 -37.32 -15.51 -14.33
C ALA A 11 -37.49 -14.06 -13.86
N VAL A 12 -37.87 -13.14 -14.76
CA VAL A 12 -38.13 -11.73 -14.41
C VAL A 12 -39.29 -11.58 -13.41
N LYS A 13 -40.29 -12.46 -13.46
CA LYS A 13 -41.44 -12.45 -12.53
C LYS A 13 -41.13 -13.09 -11.18
N VAL A 14 -40.33 -14.16 -11.17
CA VAL A 14 -39.95 -14.87 -9.94
C VAL A 14 -38.90 -14.05 -9.16
N TRP A 15 -38.02 -13.36 -9.87
CA TRP A 15 -36.89 -12.62 -9.31
C TRP A 15 -37.07 -11.10 -9.49
N GLU A 16 -38.27 -10.60 -9.18
CA GLU A 16 -38.50 -9.16 -9.15
C GLU A 16 -37.55 -8.50 -8.14
N ALA A 17 -36.89 -7.41 -8.56
CA ALA A 17 -36.00 -6.68 -7.68
C ALA A 17 -36.77 -6.19 -6.44
N PRO A 18 -36.23 -6.38 -5.22
CA PRO A 18 -36.92 -5.96 -4.01
C PRO A 18 -37.13 -4.44 -4.04
N LYS A 19 -38.36 -4.01 -3.82
CA LYS A 19 -38.71 -2.59 -3.66
C LYS A 19 -38.29 -2.15 -2.26
N LEU A 20 -37.06 -1.66 -2.16
CA LEU A 20 -36.53 -1.14 -0.91
C LEU A 20 -36.84 0.35 -0.79
N GLU A 21 -37.24 0.76 0.41
CA GLU A 21 -37.35 2.18 0.74
C GLU A 21 -35.97 2.85 0.65
N LYS A 22 -35.96 4.13 0.28
CA LYS A 22 -34.73 4.90 0.09
C LYS A 22 -33.87 4.92 1.36
N GLU A 23 -34.50 4.92 2.53
CA GLU A 23 -33.82 4.89 3.83
C GLU A 23 -33.05 3.58 4.05
N VAL A 24 -33.62 2.44 3.65
CA VAL A 24 -32.95 1.13 3.70
C VAL A 24 -31.81 1.09 2.69
N LEU A 25 -32.02 1.62 1.48
CA LEU A 25 -30.94 1.73 0.48
C LEU A 25 -29.78 2.60 0.97
N ASP A 26 -30.06 3.71 1.65
CA ASP A 26 -29.03 4.59 2.19
C ASP A 26 -28.27 3.96 3.39
N LEU A 27 -28.91 3.04 4.12
CA LEU A 27 -28.28 2.24 5.18
C LEU A 27 -27.25 1.22 4.65
N TYR A 28 -27.56 0.61 3.50
CA TYR A 28 -26.72 -0.42 2.86
C TYR A 28 -25.83 0.10 1.74
N ARG A 29 -26.01 1.35 1.30
CA ARG A 29 -25.02 2.01 0.46
C ARG A 29 -23.69 1.99 1.21
N PRO A 30 -22.60 1.52 0.58
CA PRO A 30 -21.30 1.63 1.21
C PRO A 30 -21.12 3.09 1.58
N ASN A 31 -21.01 3.36 2.88
CA ASN A 31 -20.58 4.63 3.39
C ASN A 31 -19.16 4.82 2.86
N SER A 32 -19.04 5.33 1.64
CA SER A 32 -17.87 6.06 1.20
C SER A 32 -17.86 7.35 2.01
N LYS A 33 -17.72 7.26 3.33
CA LYS A 33 -17.02 8.30 4.09
C LYS A 33 -15.73 8.44 3.30
N GLY A 34 -15.65 9.47 2.47
CA GLY A 34 -14.70 9.54 1.37
C GLY A 34 -13.35 9.11 1.90
N LYS A 35 -12.72 8.11 1.28
CA LYS A 35 -11.33 7.79 1.59
C LYS A 35 -10.64 9.15 1.62
N ALA A 36 -10.08 9.52 2.77
CA ALA A 36 -9.46 10.82 2.90
C ALA A 36 -8.34 10.84 1.87
N ASN A 37 -8.47 11.72 0.88
CA ASN A 37 -7.49 11.85 -0.19
C ASN A 37 -6.30 12.60 0.39
N TYR A 38 -5.38 11.85 0.98
CA TYR A 38 -4.11 12.40 1.43
C TYR A 38 -3.22 12.70 0.22
N THR A 39 -2.40 13.71 0.39
CA THR A 39 -1.44 14.18 -0.60
C THR A 39 -0.07 14.22 0.04
N ILE A 40 0.97 14.35 -0.78
CA ILE A 40 2.34 14.50 -0.28
C ILE A 40 2.49 15.70 0.67
N ASP A 41 1.62 16.71 0.55
CA ASP A 41 1.63 17.91 1.37
C ASP A 41 1.14 17.66 2.81
N ASP A 42 0.45 16.54 3.07
CA ASP A 42 -0.05 16.17 4.40
C ASP A 42 1.04 15.58 5.31
N TYR A 43 2.21 15.23 4.75
CA TYR A 43 3.34 14.70 5.51
C TYR A 43 4.30 15.83 5.93
N PRO A 44 4.42 16.12 7.25
CA PRO A 44 5.16 17.29 7.73
C PRO A 44 6.62 17.35 7.28
N PHE A 45 7.29 16.20 7.15
CA PHE A 45 8.70 16.14 6.78
C PHE A 45 8.95 16.22 5.27
N LEU A 46 7.92 16.05 4.44
CA LEU A 46 8.02 16.09 2.96
C LEU A 46 7.47 17.36 2.34
N SER A 47 6.52 18.02 3.01
CA SER A 47 5.79 19.19 2.53
C SER A 47 6.58 20.48 2.77
N PRO A 48 6.96 21.24 1.73
CA PRO A 48 7.65 22.52 1.90
C PRO A 48 6.83 23.58 2.65
N LYS A 49 5.51 23.37 2.80
CA LYS A 49 4.60 24.25 3.53
C LYS A 49 4.63 24.03 5.04
N SER A 50 5.20 22.90 5.50
CA SER A 50 5.24 22.55 6.91
C SER A 50 6.49 23.11 7.60
N SER A 51 6.35 23.48 8.88
CA SER A 51 7.49 23.90 9.72
C SER A 51 8.51 22.79 9.97
N SER A 52 8.07 21.53 9.87
CA SER A 52 8.91 20.35 10.09
C SER A 52 9.55 19.83 8.79
N TYR A 53 9.46 20.59 7.70
CA TYR A 53 10.01 20.21 6.40
C TYR A 53 11.51 19.95 6.47
N VAL A 54 11.95 18.81 5.93
CA VAL A 54 13.37 18.49 5.82
C VAL A 54 13.70 18.19 4.37
N LYS A 55 14.43 19.11 3.73
CA LYS A 55 14.81 19.01 2.30
C LYS A 55 15.52 17.71 1.95
N GLU A 56 16.41 17.23 2.81
CA GLU A 56 17.13 15.98 2.56
C GLU A 56 16.22 14.75 2.64
N ILE A 57 15.27 14.72 3.59
CA ILE A 57 14.26 13.64 3.67
C ILE A 57 13.37 13.63 2.44
N ARG A 58 12.99 14.82 1.95
CA ARG A 58 12.23 14.94 0.71
C ARG A 58 13.00 14.39 -0.50
N LYS A 59 14.29 14.72 -0.63
CA LYS A 59 15.13 14.16 -1.70
C LYS A 59 15.27 12.64 -1.61
N LEU A 60 15.48 12.09 -0.41
CA LEU A 60 15.54 10.64 -0.20
C LEU A 60 14.23 9.98 -0.65
N PHE A 61 13.09 10.59 -0.28
CA PHE A 61 11.78 10.07 -0.66
C PHE A 61 11.56 10.14 -2.17
N ASP A 62 11.85 11.27 -2.81
CA ASP A 62 11.68 11.44 -4.25
C ASP A 62 12.56 10.45 -5.04
N ALA A 63 13.79 10.19 -4.58
CA ALA A 63 14.68 9.20 -5.18
C ALA A 63 14.16 7.77 -5.01
N LEU A 64 13.76 7.40 -3.78
CA LEU A 64 13.16 6.10 -3.50
C LEU A 64 11.91 5.87 -4.34
N ARG A 65 10.98 6.83 -4.32
CA ARG A 65 9.72 6.81 -5.06
C ARG A 65 9.95 6.54 -6.54
N LYS A 66 10.92 7.24 -7.15
CA LYS A 66 11.25 7.06 -8.56
C LYS A 66 11.67 5.63 -8.87
N GLU A 67 12.56 5.06 -8.06
CA GLU A 67 13.08 3.70 -8.27
C GLU A 67 12.01 2.63 -7.97
N VAL A 68 11.17 2.82 -6.95
CA VAL A 68 10.09 1.88 -6.60
C VAL A 68 9.00 1.84 -7.67
N LEU A 69 8.58 3.00 -8.18
CA LEU A 69 7.62 3.05 -9.30
C LEU A 69 8.20 2.53 -10.62
N ALA A 70 9.52 2.41 -10.73
CA ALA A 70 10.19 1.85 -11.89
C ALA A 70 10.41 0.32 -11.79
N ILE A 71 9.95 -0.33 -10.71
CA ILE A 71 10.01 -1.79 -10.57
C ILE A 71 9.12 -2.46 -11.61
N ASP A 72 7.86 -2.06 -11.69
CA ASP A 72 6.85 -2.58 -12.61
C ASP A 72 5.72 -1.56 -12.80
N GLU A 73 5.01 -1.60 -13.93
CA GLU A 73 3.87 -0.72 -14.23
C GLU A 73 2.66 -0.96 -13.32
N VAL A 74 2.55 -2.15 -12.72
CA VAL A 74 1.47 -2.48 -11.77
C VAL A 74 1.63 -1.76 -10.41
N VAL A 75 2.79 -1.18 -10.14
CA VAL A 75 3.08 -0.55 -8.85
C VAL A 75 2.33 0.79 -8.72
N VAL A 76 1.54 0.91 -7.66
CA VAL A 76 0.76 2.10 -7.32
C VAL A 76 1.21 2.68 -5.98
N GLU A 77 1.24 4.01 -5.92
CA GLU A 77 1.49 4.78 -4.69
C GLU A 77 0.16 5.25 -4.09
N GLU A 78 -0.09 4.91 -2.82
CA GLU A 78 -1.28 5.33 -2.07
C GLU A 78 -0.86 6.15 -0.83
N HIS A 79 -1.36 7.37 -0.73
CA HIS A 79 -1.15 8.21 0.45
C HIS A 79 -2.18 7.91 1.53
N LEU A 80 -1.70 7.50 2.70
CA LEU A 80 -2.53 7.23 3.89
C LEU A 80 -2.16 8.18 5.02
N LYS A 81 -3.05 8.31 6.01
CA LYS A 81 -2.91 9.29 7.11
C LYS A 81 -1.54 9.27 7.81
N ARG A 82 -0.92 8.09 7.93
CA ARG A 82 0.31 7.89 8.71
C ARG A 82 1.53 7.50 7.88
N TYR A 83 1.32 6.99 6.68
CA TYR A 83 2.36 6.43 5.83
C TYR A 83 1.97 6.52 4.36
N ILE A 84 2.95 6.32 3.50
CA ILE A 84 2.80 6.23 2.05
C ILE A 84 3.03 4.77 1.69
N ALA A 85 2.04 4.13 1.07
CA ALA A 85 2.13 2.73 0.68
C ALA A 85 2.54 2.63 -0.80
N PHE A 86 3.46 1.74 -1.10
CA PHE A 86 3.65 1.23 -2.46
C PHE A 86 3.06 -0.17 -2.53
N LYS A 87 2.22 -0.37 -3.53
CA LYS A 87 1.35 -1.54 -3.67
C LYS A 87 1.45 -2.09 -5.06
N ALA A 88 1.37 -3.40 -5.18
CA ALA A 88 0.89 -4.02 -6.41
C ALA A 88 -0.45 -4.68 -6.05
N GLU A 89 -0.40 -5.97 -5.72
CA GLU A 89 -1.45 -6.75 -5.04
C GLU A 89 -2.07 -6.06 -3.82
N THR A 90 -1.19 -6.07 -2.84
CA THR A 90 -1.29 -5.50 -1.50
C THR A 90 -0.05 -4.63 -1.26
N ASN A 91 0.08 -4.04 -0.08
CA ASN A 91 1.28 -3.25 0.24
C ASN A 91 2.51 -4.16 0.28
N PHE A 92 3.58 -3.82 -0.43
CA PHE A 92 4.87 -4.51 -0.29
C PHE A 92 5.93 -3.64 0.42
N VAL A 93 5.77 -2.31 0.40
CA VAL A 93 6.55 -1.40 1.24
C VAL A 93 5.72 -0.20 1.70
N ASP A 94 5.77 0.05 3.01
CA ASP A 94 5.18 1.23 3.64
C ASP A 94 6.27 2.21 4.07
N VAL A 95 6.09 3.50 3.79
CA VAL A 95 7.07 4.55 4.06
C VAL A 95 6.52 5.57 5.05
N VAL A 96 7.22 5.77 6.16
CA VAL A 96 6.94 6.81 7.15
C VAL A 96 8.09 7.82 7.16
N PRO A 97 7.86 9.05 6.67
CA PRO A 97 8.84 10.11 6.81
C PRO A 97 9.04 10.48 8.29
N GLN A 98 10.30 10.57 8.72
CA GLN A 98 10.68 11.05 10.05
C GLN A 98 11.65 12.23 9.91
N SER A 99 11.98 12.88 11.03
CA SER A 99 12.86 14.05 11.05
C SER A 99 14.30 13.75 10.60
N LYS A 100 14.78 12.51 10.76
CA LYS A 100 16.17 12.12 10.47
C LYS A 100 16.33 11.05 9.40
N ARG A 101 15.27 10.29 9.09
CA ARG A 101 15.30 9.15 8.16
C ARG A 101 13.91 8.90 7.58
N LEU A 102 13.84 8.11 6.52
CA LEU A 102 12.62 7.43 6.13
C LEU A 102 12.60 6.07 6.83
N ARG A 103 11.50 5.75 7.51
CA ARG A 103 11.30 4.42 8.05
C ARG A 103 10.48 3.62 7.06
N LEU A 104 11.06 2.51 6.59
CA LEU A 104 10.43 1.59 5.66
C LEU A 104 9.97 0.36 6.42
N SER A 105 8.80 -0.16 6.09
CA SER A 105 8.32 -1.45 6.57
C SER A 105 8.07 -2.33 5.34
N LEU A 106 8.79 -3.44 5.24
CA LEU A 106 8.63 -4.38 4.12
C LEU A 106 7.64 -5.46 4.53
N ASN A 107 6.64 -5.70 3.69
CA ASN A 107 5.60 -6.67 3.96
C ASN A 107 6.04 -8.11 3.64
N MET A 108 7.01 -8.60 4.39
CA MET A 108 7.51 -9.98 4.31
C MET A 108 7.99 -10.46 5.69
N PRO A 109 8.08 -11.78 5.92
CA PRO A 109 8.66 -12.34 7.14
C PRO A 109 10.14 -12.00 7.26
N PHE A 110 10.60 -11.67 8.48
CA PHE A 110 12.01 -11.39 8.73
C PHE A 110 12.92 -12.60 8.47
N THR A 111 12.41 -13.81 8.62
CA THR A 111 13.18 -15.05 8.37
C THR A 111 13.51 -15.27 6.89
N GLU A 112 12.81 -14.61 5.98
CA GLU A 112 12.96 -14.82 4.54
C GLU A 112 13.79 -13.74 3.86
N ILE A 113 14.05 -12.62 4.53
CA ILE A 113 14.81 -11.53 3.93
C ILE A 113 16.31 -11.85 3.91
N HIS A 114 16.91 -11.70 2.74
CA HIS A 114 18.35 -11.78 2.57
C HIS A 114 18.98 -10.40 2.75
N ASP A 115 19.48 -10.15 3.97
CA ASP A 115 20.10 -8.89 4.38
C ASP A 115 21.54 -9.08 4.89
N PRO A 116 22.54 -9.27 4.01
CA PRO A 116 23.94 -9.48 4.41
C PRO A 116 24.59 -8.28 5.10
N LYS A 117 23.98 -7.08 5.06
CA LYS A 117 24.47 -5.89 5.76
C LYS A 117 23.80 -5.64 7.09
N GLU A 118 22.85 -6.49 7.50
CA GLU A 118 22.13 -6.39 8.77
C GLU A 118 21.51 -4.99 8.98
N MET A 119 20.94 -4.40 7.92
CA MET A 119 20.23 -3.12 7.97
C MET A 119 18.77 -3.24 8.42
N CYS A 120 18.24 -4.46 8.41
CA CYS A 120 16.87 -4.79 8.76
C CYS A 120 16.74 -5.08 10.24
N GLU A 121 15.68 -4.56 10.84
CA GLU A 121 15.28 -4.87 12.20
C GLU A 121 14.10 -5.85 12.17
N ASP A 122 14.16 -6.92 12.96
CA ASP A 122 13.04 -7.84 13.17
C ASP A 122 12.01 -7.18 14.06
N VAL A 123 10.81 -7.06 13.51
CA VAL A 123 9.72 -6.37 14.14
C VAL A 123 8.45 -7.21 14.32
N SER A 124 8.53 -8.50 14.04
CA SER A 124 7.45 -9.49 14.18
C SER A 124 6.78 -9.49 15.56
N ASN A 125 7.56 -9.29 16.62
CA ASN A 125 7.08 -9.36 18.01
C ASN A 125 6.74 -8.00 18.63
N VAL A 126 6.80 -6.92 17.84
CA VAL A 126 6.53 -5.57 18.35
C VAL A 126 5.06 -5.26 18.07
N GLY A 127 4.25 -5.09 19.12
CA GLY A 127 2.83 -4.74 19.00
C GLY A 127 2.60 -3.42 18.25
N ARG A 128 2.53 -3.48 16.92
CA ARG A 128 2.47 -2.33 16.02
C ARG A 128 1.28 -2.45 15.08
N TRP A 129 0.79 -1.29 14.66
CA TRP A 129 -0.18 -1.17 13.57
C TRP A 129 0.63 -1.05 12.27
N GLY A 130 0.89 -2.16 11.60
CA GLY A 130 1.66 -2.20 10.36
C GLY A 130 1.63 -3.57 9.70
N ASN A 131 1.98 -3.60 8.42
CA ASN A 131 2.13 -4.82 7.64
C ASN A 131 3.62 -5.17 7.57
N GLY A 132 3.94 -6.46 7.73
CA GLY A 132 5.31 -6.97 7.61
C GLY A 132 6.12 -7.01 8.91
N ASP A 133 7.14 -7.86 8.88
CA ASP A 133 8.02 -8.17 10.01
C ASP A 133 9.41 -7.53 9.89
N VAL A 134 9.65 -6.76 8.82
CA VAL A 134 10.95 -6.14 8.52
C VAL A 134 10.84 -4.61 8.55
N GLU A 135 11.69 -3.96 9.34
CA GLU A 135 11.85 -2.51 9.36
C GLU A 135 13.24 -2.08 8.88
N ILE A 136 13.33 -1.01 8.09
CA ILE A 136 14.59 -0.44 7.60
C ILE A 136 14.60 1.07 7.81
N GLY A 137 15.71 1.60 8.33
CA GLY A 137 15.96 3.03 8.39
C GLY A 137 16.77 3.50 7.19
N PHE A 138 16.18 4.34 6.33
CA PHE A 138 16.86 4.91 5.15
C PHE A 138 17.26 6.37 5.42
N SER A 139 18.57 6.64 5.45
CA SER A 139 19.08 7.96 5.86
C SER A 139 20.16 8.56 4.96
N ASP A 140 20.86 7.75 4.17
CA ASP A 140 21.85 8.22 3.18
C ASP A 140 21.48 7.70 1.80
N ILE A 141 21.45 8.60 0.80
CA ILE A 141 21.15 8.27 -0.60
C ILE A 141 22.06 7.16 -1.16
N LYS A 142 23.27 6.98 -0.63
CA LYS A 142 24.18 5.90 -1.02
C LYS A 142 23.67 4.51 -0.65
N GLU A 143 22.74 4.41 0.30
CA GLU A 143 22.09 3.17 0.71
C GLU A 143 21.00 2.75 -0.28
N LEU A 144 20.54 3.66 -1.15
CA LEU A 144 19.41 3.44 -2.06
C LEU A 144 19.56 2.16 -2.89
N PRO A 145 20.70 1.87 -3.54
CA PRO A 145 20.83 0.63 -4.34
C PRO A 145 20.62 -0.63 -3.49
N TYR A 146 21.09 -0.62 -2.24
CA TYR A 146 20.93 -1.76 -1.34
C TYR A 146 19.49 -1.89 -0.83
N ILE A 147 18.88 -0.77 -0.44
CA ILE A 147 17.49 -0.72 0.00
C ILE A 147 16.55 -1.15 -1.12
N MET A 148 16.83 -0.76 -2.37
CA MET A 148 16.06 -1.23 -3.52
C MET A 148 16.14 -2.75 -3.70
N ASN A 149 17.27 -3.38 -3.41
CA ASN A 149 17.37 -4.85 -3.45
C ASN A 149 16.50 -5.51 -2.36
N LEU A 150 16.41 -4.91 -1.16
CA LEU A 150 15.53 -5.41 -0.10
C LEU A 150 14.06 -5.21 -0.45
N ILE A 151 13.69 -4.05 -1.01
CA ILE A 151 12.31 -3.79 -1.46
C ILE A 151 11.90 -4.76 -2.56
N ARG A 152 12.79 -5.07 -3.51
CA ARG A 152 12.54 -6.05 -4.57
C ARG A 152 12.20 -7.43 -4.03
N GLN A 153 12.88 -7.90 -2.97
CA GLN A 153 12.55 -9.18 -2.33
C GLN A 153 11.11 -9.19 -1.80
N SER A 154 10.66 -8.10 -1.18
CA SER A 154 9.27 -7.96 -0.70
C SER A 154 8.25 -7.98 -1.84
N PHE A 155 8.56 -7.28 -2.94
CA PHE A 155 7.72 -7.27 -4.15
C PHE A 155 7.67 -8.64 -4.85
N GLU A 156 8.82 -9.28 -5.06
CA GLU A 156 8.93 -10.60 -5.71
C GLU A 156 8.22 -11.68 -4.90
N ARG A 157 8.32 -11.64 -3.57
CA ARG A 157 7.58 -12.55 -2.68
C ARG A 157 6.08 -12.46 -2.89
N GLN A 158 5.56 -11.23 -2.95
CA GLN A 158 4.14 -11.00 -3.22
C GLN A 158 3.72 -11.61 -4.56
N MET A 159 4.48 -11.36 -5.61
CA MET A 159 4.17 -11.86 -6.96
C MET A 159 4.34 -13.37 -7.12
N THR A 160 5.16 -14.02 -6.30
CA THR A 160 5.42 -15.47 -6.41
C THR A 160 4.43 -16.31 -5.60
N ASN A 161 3.98 -15.81 -4.44
CA ASN A 161 3.08 -16.56 -3.56
C ASN A 161 1.64 -16.69 -4.10
N GLU A 162 1.31 -16.01 -5.20
CA GLU A 162 0.00 -16.11 -5.88
C GLU A 162 -0.10 -17.33 -6.81
N ASP A 163 1.01 -17.92 -7.26
CA ASP A 163 0.97 -19.14 -8.08
C ASP A 163 0.63 -20.41 -7.28
N GLU A 164 0.52 -20.30 -5.94
CA GLU A 164 0.28 -21.44 -5.02
C GLU A 164 -1.13 -21.47 -4.38
N GLU A 165 -2.05 -20.54 -4.71
CA GLU A 165 -3.45 -20.52 -4.20
C GLU A 165 -4.53 -20.91 -5.23
#